data_AF-A0A944DEZ7-F1
#
_entry.id   AF-A0A944DEZ7-F1
#
_cell.length_a   1.000
_cell.length_b   1.000
_cell.length_c   1.000
_cell.angle_alpha   90.00
_cell.angle_beta   90.00
_cell.angle_gamma   90.00
#
_symmetry.space_group_name_H-M   'P 1'
#
loop_
_entity.id
_entity.type
_entity.pdbx_description
1 polymer ?
#
loop_
_entity_poly.entity_id
_entity_poly.type
_entity_poly.pdbx_seq_one_letter_code
_entity_poly.pdbx_strand_id
1 'polypeptide(L)'
;MEPLRRRRDHAVLIDRVPGERGRFTGVYSSSVIGAMFDAQRKRKPKGSLYATFTDIDDSLTRHGEEGVAQRIIDGERVLDRPIIAVTGNHFPWMRQRMERGEPFLRLPVLATSVGTEVWVLQDDGTYQRDEEYRALLEGLGYDRKQLAAGAAAYIEQAATAHPGWNVKFRHPDTDMNFLAGKDMSSDMEFEPTKITLRFSPSDPDFSLEACIQELVASSEAIQGQLVVGCRVPSSHPLFDIDIVPTTKGGALLYMTRRFEHMNGRPLHAVVAGDSGNDLDMLRTALRGDPAIEGRHIPALLDGYKAETRGFAEELRSLGNGKVGTFVRHTDAFGQADRLAYVGVEEKTGPQALLRILQKLQRVQK
;
A
#
# COMPACT_ATOMS: atom_id res chain seq x y z
N MET A 1 4.16 -15.93 -35.55
CA MET A 1 4.29 -15.34 -34.21
C MET A 1 4.53 -13.84 -34.38
N GLU A 2 3.50 -13.02 -34.20
CA GLU A 2 3.69 -11.57 -34.15
C GLU A 2 4.46 -11.21 -32.87
N PRO A 3 5.45 -10.31 -32.92
CA PRO A 3 6.09 -9.82 -31.71
C PRO A 3 5.05 -9.04 -30.90
N LEU A 4 4.81 -9.47 -29.65
CA LEU A 4 4.10 -8.71 -28.63
C LEU A 4 4.59 -7.26 -28.68
N ARG A 5 3.78 -6.36 -29.26
CA ARG A 5 4.00 -4.91 -29.15
C ARG A 5 3.97 -4.60 -27.66
N ARG A 6 5.14 -4.41 -27.05
CA ARG A 6 5.29 -4.01 -25.64
C ARG A 6 4.40 -2.78 -25.41
N ARG A 7 3.28 -2.98 -24.71
CA ARG A 7 2.45 -1.88 -24.21
C ARG A 7 3.32 -1.05 -23.28
N ARG A 8 3.21 0.27 -23.37
CA ARG A 8 4.03 1.21 -22.61
C ARG A 8 3.44 1.34 -21.22
N ASP A 9 3.96 0.57 -20.27
CA ASP A 9 3.51 0.65 -18.88
C ASP A 9 4.07 1.90 -18.23
N HIS A 10 3.18 2.73 -17.71
CA HIS A 10 3.54 3.97 -17.03
C HIS A 10 3.59 3.72 -15.53
N ALA A 11 4.81 3.78 -15.00
CA ALA A 11 5.08 3.81 -13.58
C ALA A 11 5.51 5.22 -13.16
N VAL A 12 5.20 5.58 -11.92
CA VAL A 12 5.62 6.85 -11.33
C VAL A 12 6.44 6.59 -10.08
N LEU A 13 7.61 7.22 -10.03
CA LEU A 13 8.43 7.32 -8.82
C LEU A 13 8.39 8.78 -8.35
N ILE A 14 7.95 9.00 -7.12
CA ILE A 14 8.02 10.33 -6.51
C ILE A 14 9.28 10.35 -5.65
N ASP A 15 10.27 11.13 -6.09
CA ASP A 15 11.64 11.07 -5.58
C ASP A 15 12.00 12.39 -4.85
N ARG A 16 12.90 12.30 -3.86
CA ARG A 16 13.48 13.43 -3.13
C ARG A 16 14.63 14.02 -3.95
N VAL A 17 14.72 15.34 -4.04
CA VAL A 17 15.90 16.00 -4.67
C VAL A 17 17.13 15.78 -3.78
N PRO A 18 18.24 15.24 -4.31
CA PRO A 18 19.49 15.14 -3.56
C PRO A 18 20.04 16.53 -3.21
N GLY A 19 20.28 16.81 -1.93
CA GLY A 19 21.00 18.01 -1.47
C GLY A 19 20.23 18.97 -0.55
N GLU A 20 18.90 18.85 -0.43
CA GLU A 20 18.14 19.73 0.46
C GLU A 20 17.98 19.13 1.88
N ARG A 21 18.77 19.68 2.82
CA ARG A 21 18.57 19.47 4.26
C ARG A 21 17.45 20.40 4.75
N GLY A 22 16.22 19.89 4.76
CA GLY A 22 15.03 20.60 5.23
C GLY A 22 13.81 19.68 5.25
N ARG A 23 12.79 20.02 6.03
CA ARG A 23 11.56 19.23 6.25
C ARG A 23 10.77 19.11 4.94
N PHE A 24 10.90 17.99 4.24
CA PHE A 24 10.04 17.66 3.10
C PHE A 24 8.92 16.71 3.53
N THR A 25 7.70 17.20 3.33
CA THR A 25 6.44 16.56 3.66
C THR A 25 6.16 15.44 2.65
N GLY A 26 5.91 14.23 3.16
CA GLY A 26 5.98 12.95 2.45
C GLY A 26 4.67 12.53 1.80
N VAL A 27 3.61 13.32 2.00
CA VAL A 27 2.28 13.10 1.41
C VAL A 27 2.26 13.69 0.01
N TYR A 28 1.76 12.93 -0.97
CA TYR A 28 1.54 13.44 -2.33
C TYR A 28 0.59 14.66 -2.27
N SER A 29 0.83 15.72 -3.05
CA SER A 29 -0.19 16.77 -3.20
C SER A 29 -1.28 16.31 -4.16
N SER A 30 -2.49 16.87 -4.02
CA SER A 30 -3.62 16.63 -4.93
C SER A 30 -3.28 16.91 -6.39
N SER A 31 -2.36 17.86 -6.63
CA SER A 31 -1.82 18.15 -7.95
C SER A 31 -1.00 17.01 -8.57
N VAL A 32 -0.40 16.12 -7.78
CA VAL A 32 0.33 14.93 -8.30
C VAL A 32 -0.65 13.87 -8.76
N ILE A 33 -1.60 13.50 -7.89
CA ILE A 33 -2.67 12.57 -8.25
C ILE A 33 -3.45 13.10 -9.46
N GLY A 34 -3.80 14.39 -9.45
CA GLY A 34 -4.41 15.09 -10.58
C GLY A 34 -3.60 14.96 -11.87
N ALA A 35 -2.29 15.24 -11.83
CA ALA A 35 -1.41 15.09 -12.99
C ALA A 35 -1.29 13.64 -13.48
N MET A 36 -1.30 12.66 -12.57
CA MET A 36 -1.28 11.23 -12.90
C MET A 36 -2.58 10.82 -13.59
N PHE A 37 -3.74 11.27 -13.10
CA PHE A 37 -5.00 11.07 -13.78
C PHE A 37 -5.10 11.82 -15.11
N ASP A 38 -4.54 13.01 -15.24
CA ASP A 38 -4.54 13.76 -16.49
C ASP A 38 -3.66 13.09 -17.55
N ALA A 39 -2.53 12.50 -17.13
CA ALA A 39 -1.71 11.64 -17.98
C ALA A 39 -2.47 10.37 -18.43
N GLN A 40 -3.32 9.80 -17.55
CA GLN A 40 -4.22 8.70 -17.92
C GLN A 40 -5.34 9.14 -18.87
N ARG A 41 -6.03 10.25 -18.58
CA ARG A 41 -7.22 10.74 -19.33
C ARG A 41 -6.90 11.02 -20.78
N LYS A 42 -5.71 11.55 -21.09
CA LYS A 42 -5.28 11.84 -22.47
C LYS A 42 -5.18 10.59 -23.38
N ARG A 43 -5.30 9.38 -22.82
CA ARG A 43 -5.00 8.12 -23.52
C ARG A 43 -6.12 7.08 -23.42
N LYS A 44 -7.25 7.39 -22.77
CA LYS A 44 -8.24 6.38 -22.37
C LYS A 44 -9.61 6.58 -23.03
N PRO A 45 -10.41 5.50 -23.15
CA PRO A 45 -11.71 5.54 -23.81
C PRO A 45 -12.70 6.44 -23.06
N LYS A 46 -13.56 7.15 -23.80
CA LYS A 46 -14.76 7.77 -23.23
C LYS A 46 -15.56 6.72 -22.47
N GLY A 47 -16.07 7.06 -21.28
CA GLY A 47 -16.85 6.11 -20.47
C GLY A 47 -16.01 5.23 -19.54
N SER A 48 -14.82 5.65 -19.13
CA SER A 48 -14.02 4.96 -18.10
C SER A 48 -14.32 5.47 -16.69
N LEU A 49 -14.19 4.63 -15.65
CA LEU A 49 -14.22 5.05 -14.24
C LEU A 49 -12.81 5.36 -13.74
N TYR A 50 -12.70 6.15 -12.68
CA TYR A 50 -11.43 6.56 -12.09
C TYR A 50 -11.48 6.47 -10.57
N ALA A 51 -10.45 5.89 -9.95
CA ALA A 51 -10.32 5.83 -8.49
C ALA A 51 -8.86 5.91 -8.05
N THR A 52 -8.62 6.27 -6.80
CA THR A 52 -7.28 6.19 -6.19
C THR A 52 -7.30 5.10 -5.12
N PHE A 53 -6.42 4.11 -5.23
CA PHE A 53 -6.11 3.19 -4.13
C PHE A 53 -4.86 3.71 -3.43
N THR A 54 -4.88 3.81 -2.11
CA THR A 54 -3.72 4.33 -1.38
C THR A 54 -3.59 3.69 -0.01
N ASP A 55 -2.36 3.48 0.45
CA ASP A 55 -2.12 3.33 1.88
C ASP A 55 -2.47 4.62 2.63
N ILE A 56 -2.70 4.49 3.94
CA ILE A 56 -3.07 5.61 4.81
C ILE A 56 -1.83 6.22 5.45
N ASP A 57 -1.08 5.43 6.21
CA ASP A 57 0.02 5.92 7.01
C ASP A 57 1.23 6.21 6.12
N ASP A 58 1.85 7.38 6.28
CA ASP A 58 2.96 7.90 5.46
C ASP A 58 2.70 8.02 3.95
N SER A 59 1.53 7.60 3.47
CA SER A 59 1.07 7.72 2.08
C SER A 59 0.01 8.83 1.92
N LEU A 60 -1.22 8.62 2.41
CA LEU A 60 -2.29 9.61 2.39
C LEU A 60 -2.19 10.61 3.55
N THR A 61 -1.72 10.13 4.71
CA THR A 61 -1.64 10.89 5.96
C THR A 61 -0.23 10.87 6.50
N ARG A 62 0.18 11.99 7.09
CA ARG A 62 1.42 12.09 7.86
C ARG A 62 1.16 13.03 9.02
N HIS A 63 1.75 12.72 10.18
CA HIS A 63 1.54 13.51 11.39
C HIS A 63 1.87 14.99 11.16
N GLY A 64 0.90 15.88 11.40
CA GLY A 64 1.03 17.32 11.17
C GLY A 64 0.72 17.79 9.74
N GLU A 65 0.25 16.89 8.87
CA GLU A 65 -0.12 17.16 7.48
C GLU A 65 -1.60 16.84 7.17
N GLU A 66 -2.44 16.75 8.19
CA GLU A 66 -3.85 16.36 8.08
C GLU A 66 -4.63 17.27 7.12
N GLY A 67 -4.32 18.58 7.13
CA GLY A 67 -4.92 19.53 6.20
C GLY A 67 -4.54 19.31 4.72
N VAL A 68 -3.40 18.66 4.44
CA VAL A 68 -3.01 18.25 3.09
C VAL A 68 -3.86 17.07 2.64
N ALA A 69 -4.00 16.05 3.50
CA ALA A 69 -4.84 14.88 3.25
C ALA A 69 -6.29 15.27 2.93
N GLN A 70 -6.88 16.14 3.77
CA GLN A 70 -8.25 16.65 3.55
C GLN A 70 -8.39 17.32 2.17
N ARG A 71 -7.46 18.20 1.78
CA ARG A 71 -7.52 18.86 0.47
C ARG A 71 -7.43 17.90 -0.71
N ILE A 72 -6.73 16.79 -0.56
CA ILE A 72 -6.68 15.75 -1.59
C ILE A 72 -8.03 15.05 -1.70
N ILE A 73 -8.58 14.64 -0.56
CA ILE A 73 -9.88 13.97 -0.51
C ILE A 73 -10.98 14.86 -1.10
N ASP A 74 -11.00 16.15 -0.73
CA ASP A 74 -11.97 17.11 -1.27
C ASP A 74 -11.80 17.30 -2.78
N GLY A 75 -10.56 17.42 -3.24
CA GLY A 75 -10.25 17.56 -4.67
C GLY A 75 -10.70 16.35 -5.50
N GLU A 76 -10.41 15.14 -5.03
CA GLU A 76 -10.83 13.91 -5.71
C GLU A 76 -12.35 13.73 -5.68
N ARG A 77 -13.02 14.12 -4.59
CA ARG A 77 -14.49 14.12 -4.48
C ARG A 77 -15.13 15.06 -5.52
N VAL A 78 -14.61 16.27 -5.71
CA VAL A 78 -15.09 17.21 -6.74
C VAL A 78 -14.95 16.64 -8.15
N LEU A 79 -13.95 15.78 -8.37
CA LEU A 79 -13.68 15.16 -9.66
C LEU A 79 -14.44 13.84 -9.89
N ASP A 80 -15.29 13.42 -8.95
CA ASP A 80 -16.00 12.14 -8.95
C ASP A 80 -15.04 10.95 -9.06
N ARG A 81 -14.00 10.98 -8.24
CA ARG A 81 -12.95 9.95 -8.17
C ARG A 81 -12.84 9.47 -6.73
N PRO A 82 -13.43 8.32 -6.35
CA PRO A 82 -13.32 7.84 -5.00
C PRO A 82 -11.86 7.53 -4.63
N ILE A 83 -11.49 7.93 -3.41
CA ILE A 83 -10.29 7.43 -2.74
C ILE A 83 -10.70 6.19 -1.93
N ILE A 84 -10.00 5.10 -2.20
CA ILE A 84 -10.12 3.81 -1.54
C ILE A 84 -8.86 3.62 -0.72
N ALA A 85 -8.99 3.57 0.60
CA ALA A 85 -7.82 3.36 1.45
C ALA A 85 -7.57 1.87 1.67
N VAL A 86 -6.29 1.47 1.68
CA VAL A 86 -5.85 0.10 1.85
C VAL A 86 -4.75 0.06 2.92
N THR A 87 -5.09 -0.28 4.16
CA THR A 87 -4.20 -0.16 5.33
C THR A 87 -3.92 -1.49 5.99
N GLY A 88 -2.75 -1.58 6.64
CA GLY A 88 -2.41 -2.70 7.53
C GLY A 88 -3.20 -2.72 8.84
N ASN A 89 -3.76 -1.58 9.24
CA ASN A 89 -4.52 -1.43 10.47
C ASN A 89 -5.89 -2.11 10.39
N HIS A 90 -6.37 -2.65 11.51
CA HIS A 90 -7.71 -3.20 11.63
C HIS A 90 -8.79 -2.10 11.73
N PHE A 91 -10.03 -2.43 11.38
CA PHE A 91 -11.10 -1.44 11.31
C PHE A 91 -11.46 -0.75 12.64
N PRO A 92 -11.50 -1.45 13.81
CA PRO A 92 -11.69 -0.77 15.10
C PRO A 92 -10.69 0.36 15.36
N TRP A 93 -9.42 0.17 15.00
CA TRP A 93 -8.40 1.22 15.10
C TRP A 93 -8.69 2.39 14.15
N MET A 94 -9.05 2.11 12.90
CA MET A 94 -9.43 3.14 11.94
C MET A 94 -10.64 3.96 12.40
N ARG A 95 -11.64 3.29 12.97
CA ARG A 95 -12.81 3.95 13.57
C ARG A 95 -12.40 4.91 14.68
N GLN A 96 -11.52 4.47 15.56
CA GLN A 96 -10.98 5.30 16.63
C GLN A 96 -10.24 6.54 16.10
N ARG A 97 -9.45 6.42 15.02
CA ARG A 97 -8.81 7.59 14.36
C ARG A 97 -9.83 8.58 13.83
N MET A 98 -10.86 8.08 13.13
CA MET A 98 -11.96 8.90 12.61
C MET A 98 -12.71 9.66 13.72
N GLU A 99 -12.86 9.03 14.90
CA GLU A 99 -13.53 9.62 16.07
C GLU A 99 -12.65 10.60 16.85
N ARG A 100 -11.32 10.40 16.86
CA ARG A 100 -10.37 11.13 17.73
C ARG A 100 -9.67 12.32 17.09
N GLY A 101 -9.93 12.64 15.82
CA GLY A 101 -9.34 13.84 15.20
C GLY A 101 -9.06 13.74 13.71
N GLU A 102 -9.31 12.60 13.07
CA GLU A 102 -9.09 12.41 11.64
C GLU A 102 -10.40 12.09 10.89
N PRO A 103 -11.46 12.93 10.99
CA PRO A 103 -12.75 12.65 10.36
C PRO A 103 -12.68 12.59 8.83
N PHE A 104 -11.63 13.17 8.24
CA PHE A 104 -11.34 13.11 6.81
C PHE A 104 -11.05 11.69 6.32
N LEU A 105 -10.67 10.77 7.22
CA LEU A 105 -10.52 9.34 6.91
C LEU A 105 -11.85 8.59 6.71
N ARG A 106 -13.00 9.27 6.82
CA ARG A 106 -14.31 8.75 6.40
C ARG A 106 -14.40 8.66 4.88
N LEU A 107 -13.71 7.69 4.31
CA LEU A 107 -13.63 7.41 2.88
C LEU A 107 -14.71 6.40 2.44
N PRO A 108 -15.16 6.42 1.17
CA PRO A 108 -16.22 5.53 0.69
C PRO A 108 -15.95 4.04 0.92
N VAL A 109 -14.68 3.63 0.81
CA VAL A 109 -14.25 2.25 1.00
C VAL A 109 -12.93 2.21 1.77
N LEU A 110 -12.87 1.34 2.77
CA LEU A 110 -11.67 1.02 3.55
C LEU A 110 -11.38 -0.47 3.42
N ALA A 111 -10.23 -0.82 2.85
CA ALA A 111 -9.67 -2.16 2.96
C ALA A 111 -8.69 -2.20 4.15
N THR A 112 -9.04 -2.93 5.20
CA THR A 112 -8.32 -2.96 6.49
C THR A 112 -7.65 -4.31 6.71
N SER A 113 -6.85 -4.43 7.77
CA SER A 113 -6.16 -5.67 8.15
C SER A 113 -5.37 -6.27 6.98
N VAL A 114 -4.50 -5.44 6.40
CA VAL A 114 -3.69 -5.73 5.18
C VAL A 114 -4.52 -6.17 3.97
N GLY A 115 -5.77 -5.71 3.88
CA GLY A 115 -6.68 -6.03 2.80
C GLY A 115 -7.55 -7.25 3.05
N THR A 116 -7.52 -7.87 4.22
CA THR A 116 -8.37 -9.05 4.53
C THR A 116 -9.80 -8.68 4.93
N GLU A 117 -10.10 -7.39 5.09
CA GLU A 117 -11.44 -6.89 5.30
C GLU A 117 -11.73 -5.71 4.38
N VAL A 118 -12.95 -5.60 3.87
CA VAL A 118 -13.42 -4.45 3.09
C VAL A 118 -14.65 -3.90 3.79
N TRP A 119 -14.65 -2.59 4.02
CA TRP A 119 -15.70 -1.84 4.70
C TRP A 119 -16.20 -0.72 3.78
N VAL A 120 -17.51 -0.63 3.61
CA VAL A 120 -18.17 0.33 2.72
C VAL A 120 -18.96 1.32 3.55
N LEU A 121 -18.72 2.61 3.34
CA LEU A 121 -19.46 3.69 3.97
C LEU A 121 -20.88 3.75 3.39
N GLN A 122 -21.87 3.71 4.27
CA GLN A 122 -23.29 3.79 3.95
C GLN A 122 -23.79 5.24 3.99
N ASP A 123 -24.98 5.48 3.43
CA ASP A 123 -25.60 6.81 3.37
C ASP A 123 -25.91 7.40 4.77
N ASP A 124 -26.11 6.55 5.77
CA ASP A 124 -26.31 6.95 7.17
C ASP A 124 -25.00 7.31 7.90
N GLY A 125 -23.86 7.22 7.21
CA GLY A 125 -22.54 7.51 7.74
C GLY A 125 -21.89 6.38 8.55
N THR A 126 -22.52 5.20 8.59
CA THR A 126 -21.97 3.99 9.20
C THR A 126 -21.16 3.17 8.19
N TYR A 127 -20.29 2.29 8.67
CA TYR A 127 -19.56 1.34 7.82
C TYR A 127 -20.16 -0.06 7.95
N GLN A 128 -20.40 -0.69 6.81
CA GLN A 128 -20.79 -2.08 6.73
C GLN A 128 -19.66 -2.90 6.11
N ARG A 129 -19.40 -4.08 6.69
CA ARG A 129 -18.44 -5.03 6.12
C ARG A 129 -18.99 -5.61 4.82
N ASP A 130 -18.14 -5.75 3.82
CA ASP A 130 -18.48 -6.40 2.55
C ASP A 130 -18.57 -7.92 2.75
N GLU A 131 -19.80 -8.42 2.84
CA GLU A 131 -20.10 -9.83 3.11
C GLU A 131 -19.73 -10.74 1.92
N GLU A 132 -19.78 -10.25 0.68
CA GLU A 132 -19.35 -11.02 -0.49
C GLU A 132 -17.84 -11.25 -0.46
N TYR A 133 -17.08 -10.21 -0.08
CA TYR A 133 -15.64 -10.33 0.10
C TYR A 133 -15.31 -11.28 1.26
N ARG A 134 -16.03 -11.18 2.38
CA ARG A 134 -15.84 -12.09 3.51
C ARG A 134 -16.07 -13.55 3.09
N ALA A 135 -17.17 -13.83 2.41
CA ALA A 135 -17.49 -15.17 1.92
C ALA A 135 -16.44 -15.69 0.91
N LEU A 136 -15.92 -14.81 0.05
CA LEU A 136 -14.83 -15.15 -0.87
C LEU A 136 -13.58 -15.62 -0.11
N LEU A 137 -13.19 -14.91 0.95
CA LEU A 137 -12.02 -15.26 1.76
C LEU A 137 -12.25 -16.52 2.60
N GLU A 138 -13.45 -16.71 3.15
CA GLU A 138 -13.85 -17.97 3.82
C GLU A 138 -13.71 -19.17 2.87
N GLY A 139 -14.04 -18.98 1.59
CA GLY A 139 -13.88 -19.98 0.54
C GLY A 139 -12.42 -20.33 0.17
N LEU A 140 -11.43 -19.56 0.63
CA LEU A 140 -10.00 -19.84 0.40
C LEU A 140 -9.43 -20.89 1.37
N GLY A 141 -10.25 -21.42 2.28
CA GLY A 141 -9.80 -22.43 3.25
C GLY A 141 -8.95 -21.86 4.38
N TYR A 142 -9.13 -20.57 4.71
CA TYR A 142 -8.45 -19.94 5.84
C TYR A 142 -9.08 -20.39 7.17
N ASP A 143 -8.44 -21.34 7.84
CA ASP A 143 -8.80 -21.76 9.20
C ASP A 143 -7.89 -21.06 10.20
N ARG A 144 -8.35 -19.92 10.75
CA ARG A 144 -7.59 -19.15 11.76
C ARG A 144 -7.12 -20.03 12.92
N LYS A 145 -7.96 -20.97 13.39
CA LYS A 145 -7.66 -21.77 14.58
C LYS A 145 -6.50 -22.73 14.31
N GLN A 146 -6.53 -23.41 13.16
CA GLN A 146 -5.41 -24.27 12.75
C GLN A 146 -4.13 -23.47 12.51
N LEU A 147 -4.24 -22.31 11.87
CA LEU A 147 -3.09 -21.43 11.62
C LEU A 147 -2.49 -20.89 12.91
N ALA A 148 -3.31 -20.43 13.86
CA ALA A 148 -2.85 -19.93 15.15
C ALA A 148 -2.19 -21.06 15.97
N ALA A 149 -2.74 -22.27 15.92
CA ALA A 149 -2.12 -23.43 16.58
C ALA A 149 -0.76 -23.78 15.96
N GLY A 150 -0.65 -23.77 14.63
CA GLY A 150 0.62 -23.98 13.93
C GLY A 150 1.65 -22.88 14.25
N ALA A 151 1.21 -21.63 14.30
CA ALA A 151 2.08 -20.51 14.67
C ALA A 151 2.55 -20.59 16.13
N ALA A 152 1.69 -21.01 17.06
CA ALA A 152 2.07 -21.24 18.46
C ALA A 152 3.12 -22.34 18.58
N ALA A 153 2.94 -23.47 17.87
CA ALA A 153 3.92 -24.55 17.82
C ALA A 153 5.27 -24.08 17.23
N TYR A 154 5.23 -23.27 16.17
CA TYR A 154 6.44 -22.68 15.60
C TYR A 154 7.17 -21.77 16.59
N ILE A 155 6.45 -20.93 17.34
CA ILE A 155 7.04 -20.06 18.37
C ILE A 155 7.86 -20.88 19.38
N GLU A 156 7.30 -21.99 19.87
CA GLU A 156 7.99 -22.88 20.82
C GLU A 156 9.22 -23.55 20.20
N GLN A 157 9.11 -24.02 18.94
CA GLN A 157 10.22 -24.61 18.20
C GLN A 157 11.34 -23.59 17.96
N ALA A 158 11.00 -22.39 17.49
CA ALA A 158 11.95 -21.33 17.18
C ALA A 158 12.73 -20.88 18.43
N ALA A 159 12.07 -20.78 19.58
CA ALA A 159 12.72 -20.45 20.84
C ALA A 159 13.82 -21.48 21.24
N THR A 160 13.66 -22.73 20.84
CA THR A 160 14.63 -23.80 21.12
C THR A 160 15.72 -23.88 20.06
N ALA A 161 15.35 -23.83 18.78
CA ALA A 161 16.27 -23.99 17.65
C ALA A 161 17.11 -22.73 17.39
N HIS A 162 16.56 -21.55 17.68
CA HIS A 162 17.17 -20.25 17.44
C HIS A 162 17.07 -19.37 18.70
N PRO A 163 17.91 -19.58 19.72
CA PRO A 163 17.85 -18.80 20.97
C PRO A 163 18.01 -17.29 20.81
N GLY A 164 18.57 -16.84 19.67
CA GLY A 164 18.68 -15.42 19.31
C GLY A 164 17.45 -14.85 18.58
N TRP A 165 16.41 -15.65 18.36
CA TRP A 165 15.16 -15.23 17.72
C TRP A 165 14.06 -15.13 18.76
N ASN A 166 13.54 -13.92 18.95
CA ASN A 166 12.34 -13.71 19.75
C ASN A 166 11.13 -13.61 18.82
N VAL A 167 10.47 -14.74 18.59
CA VAL A 167 9.20 -14.82 17.84
C VAL A 167 8.07 -14.99 18.85
N LYS A 168 7.02 -14.20 18.72
CA LYS A 168 5.80 -14.30 19.55
C LYS A 168 4.59 -13.79 18.78
N PHE A 169 3.38 -14.07 19.25
CA PHE A 169 2.21 -13.33 18.75
C PHE A 169 2.36 -11.83 19.01
N ARG A 170 1.81 -11.00 18.11
CA ARG A 170 1.75 -9.55 18.32
C ARG A 170 0.91 -9.21 19.57
N HIS A 171 -0.18 -9.94 19.76
CA HIS A 171 -1.08 -9.86 20.92
C HIS A 171 -1.19 -11.24 21.60
N PRO A 172 -0.19 -11.64 22.41
CA PRO A 172 -0.14 -12.99 22.98
C PRO A 172 -1.40 -13.38 23.75
N ASP A 173 -1.93 -12.48 24.57
CA ASP A 173 -3.12 -12.78 25.36
C ASP A 173 -4.34 -13.00 24.46
N THR A 174 -4.55 -12.15 23.45
CA THR A 174 -5.65 -12.26 22.48
C THR A 174 -5.60 -13.59 21.72
N ASP A 175 -4.44 -13.92 21.13
CA ASP A 175 -4.32 -15.14 20.31
C ASP A 175 -4.37 -16.42 21.16
N MET A 176 -3.78 -16.42 22.36
CA MET A 176 -3.84 -17.58 23.27
C MET A 176 -5.24 -17.77 23.86
N ASN A 177 -5.97 -16.68 24.16
CA ASN A 177 -7.36 -16.74 24.59
C ASN A 177 -8.27 -17.31 23.50
N PHE A 178 -8.05 -16.91 22.25
CA PHE A 178 -8.76 -17.47 21.10
C PHE A 178 -8.49 -18.98 20.96
N LEU A 179 -7.23 -19.41 21.06
CA LEU A 179 -6.87 -20.84 21.02
C LEU A 179 -7.51 -21.64 22.17
N ALA A 180 -7.65 -21.03 23.34
CA ALA A 180 -8.35 -21.61 24.49
C ALA A 180 -9.90 -21.63 24.33
N GLY A 181 -10.44 -21.12 23.22
CA GLY A 181 -11.87 -21.13 22.92
C GLY A 181 -12.67 -20.03 23.64
N LYS A 182 -12.01 -18.97 24.11
CA LYS A 182 -12.71 -17.79 24.64
C LYS A 182 -13.41 -17.03 23.52
N ASP A 183 -14.53 -16.40 23.85
CA ASP A 183 -15.20 -15.48 22.93
C ASP A 183 -14.36 -14.21 22.77
N MET A 184 -14.05 -13.87 21.52
CA MET A 184 -13.22 -12.72 21.14
C MET A 184 -14.06 -11.58 20.55
N SER A 185 -15.38 -11.69 20.55
CA SER A 185 -16.30 -10.73 19.93
C SER A 185 -16.15 -9.29 20.41
N SER A 186 -15.68 -9.09 21.65
CA SER A 186 -15.44 -7.77 22.26
C SER A 186 -13.98 -7.33 22.28
N ASP A 187 -13.05 -8.18 21.84
CA ASP A 187 -11.63 -7.84 21.84
C ASP A 187 -11.29 -7.00 20.60
N MET A 188 -10.91 -5.74 20.82
CA MET A 188 -10.58 -4.82 19.73
C MET A 188 -9.28 -5.17 19.01
N GLU A 189 -8.41 -5.99 19.61
CA GLU A 189 -7.13 -6.41 19.05
C GLU A 189 -7.26 -7.71 18.23
N PHE A 190 -8.40 -8.39 18.30
CA PHE A 190 -8.65 -9.63 17.58
C PHE A 190 -8.96 -9.36 16.10
N GLU A 191 -8.17 -9.97 15.20
CA GLU A 191 -8.34 -9.86 13.75
C GLU A 191 -8.75 -11.23 13.17
N PRO A 192 -10.02 -11.46 12.77
CA PRO A 192 -10.51 -12.80 12.44
C PRO A 192 -9.80 -13.46 11.24
N THR A 193 -9.28 -12.66 10.31
CA THR A 193 -8.68 -13.10 9.05
C THR A 193 -7.17 -12.83 8.96
N LYS A 194 -6.52 -12.53 10.09
CA LYS A 194 -5.10 -12.16 10.12
C LYS A 194 -4.42 -12.60 11.42
N ILE A 195 -3.36 -13.38 11.33
CA ILE A 195 -2.47 -13.66 12.47
C ILE A 195 -1.20 -12.86 12.28
N THR A 196 -0.74 -12.16 13.32
CA THR A 196 0.55 -11.45 13.27
C THR A 196 1.50 -12.01 14.31
N LEU A 197 2.67 -12.43 13.85
CA LEU A 197 3.81 -12.73 14.72
C LEU A 197 4.74 -11.53 14.75
N ARG A 198 5.27 -11.21 15.92
CA ARG A 198 6.33 -10.23 16.10
C ARG A 198 7.66 -10.95 16.23
N PHE A 199 8.59 -10.61 15.35
CA PHE A 199 9.93 -11.14 15.31
C PHE A 199 10.96 -10.06 15.67
N SER A 200 11.75 -10.33 16.70
CA SER A 200 12.87 -9.49 17.15
C SER A 200 14.12 -10.35 17.23
N PRO A 201 15.07 -10.21 16.29
CA PRO A 201 16.35 -10.90 16.37
C PRO A 201 17.30 -10.18 17.33
N SER A 202 18.09 -10.94 18.09
CA SER A 202 19.25 -10.43 18.83
C SER A 202 20.57 -10.66 18.08
N ASP A 203 20.57 -11.55 17.08
CA ASP A 203 21.71 -11.84 16.22
C ASP A 203 21.81 -10.79 15.09
N PRO A 204 22.97 -10.14 14.86
CA PRO A 204 23.17 -9.23 13.74
C PRO A 204 23.06 -9.88 12.36
N ASP A 205 23.28 -11.19 12.23
CA ASP A 205 23.27 -11.94 10.97
C ASP A 205 21.90 -12.60 10.68
N PHE A 206 20.83 -12.16 11.35
CA PHE A 206 19.50 -12.72 11.16
C PHE A 206 18.98 -12.54 9.72
N SER A 207 18.09 -13.44 9.30
CA SER A 207 17.29 -13.29 8.09
C SER A 207 15.81 -13.43 8.42
N LEU A 208 15.03 -12.38 8.11
CA LEU A 208 13.57 -12.42 8.19
C LEU A 208 13.00 -13.48 7.24
N GLU A 209 13.58 -13.60 6.05
CA GLU A 209 13.18 -14.57 5.03
C GLU A 209 13.39 -16.01 5.54
N ALA A 210 14.50 -16.30 6.22
CA ALA A 210 14.73 -17.60 6.82
C ALA A 210 13.68 -17.92 7.89
N CYS A 211 13.37 -16.96 8.78
CA CYS A 211 12.30 -17.12 9.77
C CYS A 211 10.94 -17.39 9.12
N ILE A 212 10.59 -16.67 8.05
CA ILE A 212 9.35 -16.90 7.29
C ILE A 212 9.34 -18.28 6.63
N GLN A 213 10.45 -18.70 6.01
CA GLN A 213 10.55 -20.01 5.37
C GLN A 213 10.38 -21.15 6.36
N GLU A 214 10.99 -21.04 7.55
CA GLU A 214 10.84 -22.03 8.61
C GLU A 214 9.42 -22.05 9.18
N LEU A 215 8.80 -20.88 9.39
CA LEU A 215 7.40 -20.78 9.80
C LEU A 215 6.49 -21.50 8.80
N VAL A 216 6.66 -21.24 7.50
CA VAL A 216 5.89 -21.90 6.43
C VAL A 216 6.15 -23.41 6.41
N ALA A 217 7.40 -23.84 6.58
CA ALA A 217 7.76 -25.26 6.60
C ALA A 217 7.22 -26.00 7.84
N SER A 218 7.02 -25.30 8.96
CA SER A 218 6.63 -25.90 10.24
C SER A 218 5.19 -26.43 10.30
N SER A 219 4.30 -25.97 9.41
CA SER A 219 2.87 -26.27 9.47
C SER A 219 2.23 -26.38 8.10
N GLU A 220 1.62 -27.53 7.80
CA GLU A 220 0.84 -27.75 6.57
C GLU A 220 -0.28 -26.72 6.43
N ALA A 221 -0.90 -26.31 7.54
CA ALA A 221 -1.93 -25.27 7.53
C ALA A 221 -1.40 -23.94 6.97
N ILE A 222 -0.15 -23.59 7.29
CA ILE A 222 0.49 -22.32 6.86
C ILE A 222 1.01 -22.41 5.42
N GLN A 223 1.40 -23.59 4.93
CA GLN A 223 1.94 -23.78 3.56
C GLN A 223 1.01 -23.29 2.44
N GLY A 224 -0.30 -23.27 2.67
CA GLY A 224 -1.30 -22.75 1.73
C GLY A 224 -1.60 -21.26 1.87
N GLN A 225 -0.97 -20.53 2.80
CA GLN A 225 -1.29 -19.14 3.12
C GLN A 225 -0.26 -18.16 2.59
N LEU A 226 -0.66 -16.89 2.50
CA LEU A 226 0.28 -15.80 2.25
C LEU A 226 0.93 -15.39 3.57
N VAL A 227 2.26 -15.31 3.56
CA VAL A 227 3.06 -14.86 4.70
C VAL A 227 3.85 -13.62 4.30
N VAL A 228 3.57 -12.50 4.97
CA VAL A 228 4.14 -11.19 4.63
C VAL A 228 4.93 -10.65 5.81
N GLY A 229 6.22 -10.43 5.62
CA GLY A 229 7.08 -9.75 6.58
C GLY A 229 7.11 -8.25 6.33
N CYS A 230 6.94 -7.44 7.37
CA CYS A 230 7.12 -6.00 7.32
C CYS A 230 7.97 -5.50 8.49
N ARG A 231 8.77 -4.48 8.23
CA ARG A 231 9.62 -3.85 9.26
C ARG A 231 8.80 -2.88 10.08
N VAL A 232 8.88 -3.00 11.39
CA VAL A 232 8.26 -2.07 12.33
C VAL A 232 9.24 -0.93 12.64
N PRO A 233 8.81 0.36 12.59
CA PRO A 233 9.64 1.48 13.01
C PRO A 233 10.07 1.33 14.48
N SER A 234 11.37 1.14 14.71
CA SER A 234 11.93 0.84 16.02
C SER A 234 13.44 1.15 16.07
N SER A 235 13.98 1.36 17.28
CA SER A 235 15.42 1.58 17.51
C SER A 235 16.28 0.33 17.28
N HIS A 236 15.64 -0.85 17.28
CA HIS A 236 16.24 -2.15 17.03
C HIS A 236 15.50 -2.88 15.89
N PRO A 237 16.08 -3.93 15.29
CA PRO A 237 15.38 -4.71 14.29
C PRO A 237 14.10 -5.32 14.90
N LEU A 238 12.96 -4.98 14.32
CA LEU A 238 11.65 -5.47 14.74
C LEU A 238 10.78 -5.65 13.51
N PHE A 239 10.13 -6.80 13.41
CA PHE A 239 9.34 -7.17 12.24
C PHE A 239 8.00 -7.74 12.68
N ASP A 240 6.96 -7.44 11.92
CA ASP A 240 5.68 -8.11 12.01
C ASP A 240 5.57 -9.06 10.80
N ILE A 241 5.18 -10.31 11.06
CA ILE A 241 4.98 -11.38 10.09
C ILE A 241 3.49 -11.72 10.08
N ASP A 242 2.81 -11.35 9.01
CA ASP A 242 1.38 -11.52 8.84
C ASP A 242 1.07 -12.79 8.07
N ILE A 243 0.22 -13.67 8.63
CA ILE A 243 -0.33 -14.87 7.98
C ILE A 243 -1.78 -14.59 7.60
N VAL A 244 -2.05 -14.52 6.30
CA VAL A 244 -3.29 -13.97 5.75
C VAL A 244 -3.78 -14.76 4.53
N PRO A 245 -5.11 -14.78 4.26
CA PRO A 245 -5.66 -15.41 3.07
C PRO A 245 -5.45 -14.57 1.79
N THR A 246 -5.18 -13.28 1.98
CA THR A 246 -5.05 -12.30 0.90
C THR A 246 -4.24 -11.09 1.39
N THR A 247 -3.90 -10.19 0.49
CA THR A 247 -3.04 -9.02 0.72
C THR A 247 -3.70 -7.76 0.19
N LYS A 248 -3.03 -6.61 0.34
CA LYS A 248 -3.45 -5.34 -0.25
C LYS A 248 -3.65 -5.45 -1.78
N GLY A 249 -2.84 -6.25 -2.49
CA GLY A 249 -3.02 -6.53 -3.92
C GLY A 249 -4.26 -7.38 -4.23
N GLY A 250 -4.55 -8.40 -3.42
CA GLY A 250 -5.79 -9.17 -3.55
C GLY A 250 -7.05 -8.33 -3.33
N ALA A 251 -7.02 -7.44 -2.34
CA ALA A 251 -8.10 -6.47 -2.09
C ALA A 251 -8.28 -5.49 -3.26
N LEU A 252 -7.18 -4.98 -3.82
CA LEU A 252 -7.18 -4.14 -5.03
C LEU A 252 -7.89 -4.85 -6.20
N LEU A 253 -7.54 -6.12 -6.48
CA LEU A 253 -8.15 -6.90 -7.57
C LEU A 253 -9.66 -7.10 -7.35
N TYR A 254 -10.04 -7.49 -6.15
CA TYR A 254 -11.45 -7.68 -5.80
C TYR A 254 -12.25 -6.40 -6.01
N MET A 255 -11.78 -5.28 -5.42
CA MET A 255 -12.47 -4.01 -5.52
C MET A 255 -12.55 -3.53 -6.97
N THR A 256 -11.46 -3.62 -7.74
CA THR A 256 -11.49 -3.27 -9.16
C THR A 256 -12.55 -4.07 -9.92
N ARG A 257 -12.59 -5.39 -9.78
CA ARG A 257 -13.60 -6.23 -10.46
C ARG A 257 -15.01 -5.91 -10.00
N ARG A 258 -15.22 -5.67 -8.71
CA ARG A 258 -16.53 -5.31 -8.15
C ARG A 258 -17.02 -3.97 -8.70
N PHE A 259 -16.18 -2.93 -8.71
CA PHE A 259 -16.52 -1.64 -9.31
C PHE A 259 -16.88 -1.77 -10.79
N GLU A 260 -16.11 -2.55 -11.55
CA GLU A 260 -16.38 -2.79 -12.97
C GLU A 260 -17.70 -3.51 -13.20
N HIS A 261 -17.98 -4.52 -12.39
CA HIS A 261 -19.23 -5.29 -12.45
C HIS A 261 -20.45 -4.41 -12.16
N MET A 262 -20.42 -3.63 -11.07
CA MET A 262 -21.55 -2.78 -10.67
C MET A 262 -21.85 -1.66 -11.68
N ASN A 263 -20.84 -1.19 -12.41
CA ASN A 263 -20.98 -0.03 -13.29
C ASN A 263 -20.95 -0.36 -14.78
N GLY A 264 -20.63 -1.60 -15.17
CA GLY A 264 -20.46 -2.01 -16.56
C GLY A 264 -19.36 -1.25 -17.32
N ARG A 265 -18.38 -0.68 -16.59
CA ARG A 265 -17.35 0.22 -17.14
C ARG A 265 -15.98 -0.13 -16.56
N PRO A 266 -14.89 -0.06 -17.35
CA PRO A 266 -13.55 -0.35 -16.85
C PRO A 266 -13.11 0.70 -15.82
N LEU A 267 -12.49 0.23 -14.74
CA LEU A 267 -11.87 1.06 -13.73
C LEU A 267 -10.42 1.32 -14.09
N HIS A 268 -10.03 2.58 -13.95
CA HIS A 268 -8.66 3.01 -14.06
C HIS A 268 -8.23 3.66 -12.77
N ALA A 269 -7.05 3.29 -12.29
CA ALA A 269 -6.65 3.72 -10.97
C ALA A 269 -5.24 4.27 -10.91
N VAL A 270 -5.02 5.16 -9.94
CA VAL A 270 -3.71 5.38 -9.34
C VAL A 270 -3.62 4.51 -8.10
N VAL A 271 -2.51 3.81 -7.92
CA VAL A 271 -2.29 2.92 -6.79
C VAL A 271 -1.03 3.39 -6.07
N ALA A 272 -1.17 3.89 -4.85
CA ALA A 272 -0.11 4.56 -4.11
C ALA A 272 0.25 3.84 -2.82
N GLY A 273 1.54 3.83 -2.48
CA GLY A 273 2.07 3.26 -1.25
C GLY A 273 3.52 3.66 -1.06
N ASP A 274 4.03 3.55 0.16
CA ASP A 274 5.36 4.07 0.57
C ASP A 274 6.28 2.99 1.16
N SER A 275 5.77 1.82 1.52
CA SER A 275 6.52 0.84 2.31
C SER A 275 6.48 -0.59 1.76
N GLY A 276 7.21 -1.50 2.42
CA GLY A 276 7.30 -2.90 2.04
C GLY A 276 5.95 -3.63 1.95
N ASN A 277 4.99 -3.27 2.81
CA ASN A 277 3.67 -3.90 2.83
C ASN A 277 2.77 -3.47 1.65
N ASP A 278 3.14 -2.40 0.93
CA ASP A 278 2.42 -1.91 -0.25
C ASP A 278 2.92 -2.53 -1.55
N LEU A 279 4.09 -3.17 -1.52
CA LEU A 279 4.76 -3.69 -2.71
C LEU A 279 3.89 -4.67 -3.49
N ASP A 280 3.14 -5.51 -2.80
CA ASP A 280 2.21 -6.44 -3.43
C ASP A 280 1.07 -5.69 -4.17
N MET A 281 0.50 -4.65 -3.55
CA MET A 281 -0.52 -3.79 -4.17
C MET A 281 0.04 -3.05 -5.39
N LEU A 282 1.25 -2.49 -5.26
CA LEU A 282 1.91 -1.76 -6.34
C LEU A 282 2.32 -2.69 -7.50
N ARG A 283 2.82 -3.90 -7.22
CA ARG A 283 3.13 -4.92 -8.24
C ARG A 283 1.87 -5.42 -8.93
N THR A 284 0.79 -5.63 -8.18
CA THR A 284 -0.52 -5.99 -8.73
C THR A 284 -1.04 -4.91 -9.67
N ALA A 285 -0.85 -3.63 -9.33
CA ALA A 285 -1.19 -2.52 -10.23
C ALA A 285 -0.31 -2.48 -11.50
N LEU A 286 0.96 -2.88 -11.39
CA LEU A 286 1.93 -2.82 -12.49
C LEU A 286 1.80 -3.98 -13.47
N ARG A 287 1.74 -5.21 -12.96
CA ARG A 287 1.86 -6.46 -13.72
C ARG A 287 0.84 -7.53 -13.29
N GLY A 288 -0.15 -7.17 -12.48
CA GLY A 288 -1.14 -8.11 -11.97
C GLY A 288 -2.02 -8.70 -13.08
N ASP A 289 -3.17 -9.22 -12.67
CA ASP A 289 -4.17 -9.88 -13.51
C ASP A 289 -4.24 -9.27 -14.94
N PRO A 290 -4.06 -10.09 -16.01
CA PRO A 290 -4.13 -9.64 -17.40
C PRO A 290 -5.40 -8.84 -17.74
N ALA A 291 -6.48 -9.05 -17.00
CA ALA A 291 -7.69 -8.26 -17.13
C ALA A 291 -7.45 -6.78 -16.80
N ILE A 292 -6.61 -6.44 -15.83
CA ILE A 292 -6.36 -5.06 -15.36
C ILE A 292 -5.04 -4.45 -15.86
N GLU A 293 -4.23 -5.20 -16.59
CA GLU A 293 -2.92 -4.76 -17.10
C GLU A 293 -3.01 -3.43 -17.88
N GLY A 294 -2.15 -2.47 -17.53
CA GLY A 294 -2.10 -1.14 -18.13
C GLY A 294 -3.27 -0.22 -17.77
N ARG A 295 -4.21 -0.65 -16.93
CA ARG A 295 -5.33 0.19 -16.46
C ARG A 295 -4.99 0.97 -15.19
N HIS A 296 -4.15 0.40 -14.33
CA HIS A 296 -3.67 1.01 -13.09
C HIS A 296 -2.26 1.59 -13.27
N ILE A 297 -1.97 2.67 -12.54
CA ILE A 297 -0.64 3.26 -12.47
C ILE A 297 -0.13 3.12 -11.04
N PRO A 298 0.95 2.36 -10.80
CA PRO A 298 1.60 2.34 -9.51
C PRO A 298 2.35 3.66 -9.28
N ALA A 299 2.24 4.16 -8.06
CA ALA A 299 2.87 5.35 -7.53
C ALA A 299 3.64 4.96 -6.25
N LEU A 300 4.95 4.73 -6.38
CA LEU A 300 5.78 4.52 -5.20
C LEU A 300 6.10 5.88 -4.58
N LEU A 301 5.71 6.05 -3.33
CA LEU A 301 5.92 7.25 -2.53
C LEU A 301 7.17 7.07 -1.68
N ASP A 302 7.91 8.16 -1.50
CA ASP A 302 9.11 8.21 -0.65
C ASP A 302 10.09 7.04 -0.87
N GLY A 303 10.48 6.84 -2.14
CA GLY A 303 11.18 5.66 -2.68
C GLY A 303 12.62 5.39 -2.18
N TYR A 304 12.90 5.59 -0.89
CA TYR A 304 14.20 5.39 -0.24
C TYR A 304 14.21 4.46 0.96
N LYS A 305 13.06 3.90 1.37
CA LYS A 305 13.08 2.78 2.33
C LYS A 305 13.81 1.59 1.68
N ALA A 306 14.68 0.92 2.44
CA ALA A 306 15.54 -0.14 1.89
C ALA A 306 14.74 -1.26 1.22
N GLU A 307 13.57 -1.58 1.79
CA GLU A 307 12.60 -2.57 1.32
C GLU A 307 11.96 -2.23 -0.04
N THR A 308 11.79 -0.95 -0.40
CA THR A 308 11.12 -0.55 -1.65
C THR A 308 12.10 -0.35 -2.82
N ARG A 309 13.41 -0.43 -2.57
CA ARG A 309 14.46 -0.21 -3.58
C ARG A 309 14.35 -1.16 -4.77
N GLY A 310 14.16 -2.46 -4.51
CA GLY A 310 14.03 -3.46 -5.58
C GLY A 310 12.84 -3.19 -6.49
N PHE A 311 11.72 -2.71 -5.93
CA PHE A 311 10.57 -2.30 -6.73
C PHE A 311 10.81 -1.01 -7.50
N ALA A 312 11.50 -0.02 -6.92
CA ALA A 312 11.90 1.19 -7.64
C ALA A 312 12.80 0.87 -8.85
N GLU A 313 13.73 -0.07 -8.70
CA GLU A 313 14.57 -0.59 -9.80
C GLU A 313 13.74 -1.34 -10.85
N GLU A 314 12.77 -2.14 -10.41
CA GLU A 314 11.79 -2.81 -11.28
C GLU A 314 11.01 -1.80 -12.14
N LEU A 315 10.47 -0.74 -11.54
CA LEU A 315 9.77 0.34 -12.26
C LEU A 315 10.70 1.01 -13.29
N ARG A 316 11.95 1.31 -12.89
CA ARG A 316 12.96 1.92 -13.78
C ARG A 316 13.26 1.04 -14.99
N SER A 317 13.33 -0.29 -14.79
CA SER A 317 13.60 -1.26 -15.86
C SER A 317 12.46 -1.35 -16.88
N LEU A 318 11.19 -1.29 -16.43
CA LEU A 318 10.02 -1.36 -17.31
C LEU A 318 9.81 -0.10 -18.15
N GLY A 319 10.18 1.06 -17.60
CA GLY A 319 9.99 2.34 -18.28
C GLY A 319 10.90 2.55 -19.49
N ASN A 320 11.84 1.65 -19.82
CA ASN A 320 12.99 1.96 -20.71
C ASN A 320 13.64 3.32 -20.32
N GLY A 321 13.79 3.58 -19.02
CA GLY A 321 14.26 4.88 -18.52
C GLY A 321 13.23 6.01 -18.49
N LYS A 322 11.97 5.78 -18.89
CA LYS A 322 10.86 6.76 -18.87
C LYS A 322 9.91 6.64 -17.68
N VAL A 323 10.43 6.23 -16.52
CA VAL A 323 9.69 6.44 -15.26
C VAL A 323 9.57 7.95 -15.09
N GLY A 324 8.33 8.43 -14.97
CA GLY A 324 8.10 9.82 -14.65
C GLY A 324 8.57 10.05 -13.23
N THR A 325 9.66 10.81 -13.05
CA THR A 325 10.07 11.28 -11.74
C THR A 325 9.35 12.60 -11.49
N PHE A 326 8.50 12.62 -10.48
CA PHE A 326 7.97 13.90 -9.99
C PHE A 326 8.99 14.50 -9.03
N VAL A 327 9.44 15.71 -9.36
CA VAL A 327 10.38 16.47 -8.54
C VAL A 327 9.65 17.67 -7.96
N ARG A 328 9.65 17.80 -6.62
CA ARG A 328 9.05 18.95 -5.94
C ARG A 328 10.02 20.13 -5.99
N HIS A 329 9.58 21.25 -6.54
CA HIS A 329 10.32 22.49 -6.64
C HIS A 329 9.99 23.38 -5.44
N THR A 330 11.01 23.77 -4.70
CA THR A 330 10.97 24.80 -3.66
C THR A 330 11.26 26.16 -4.28
N ASP A 331 10.52 27.19 -3.87
CA ASP A 331 10.91 28.56 -4.19
C ASP A 331 12.20 28.95 -3.45
N ALA A 332 12.69 30.16 -3.73
CA ALA A 332 13.89 30.70 -3.09
C ALA A 332 13.79 30.84 -1.55
N PHE A 333 12.60 30.62 -0.98
CA PHE A 333 12.32 30.70 0.46
C PHE A 333 12.10 29.32 1.09
N GLY A 334 12.29 28.23 0.33
CA GLY A 334 12.11 26.86 0.81
C GLY A 334 10.64 26.44 0.91
N GLN A 335 9.70 27.20 0.35
CA GLN A 335 8.30 26.80 0.27
C GLN A 335 8.06 25.98 -1.01
N ALA A 336 7.33 24.87 -0.89
CA ALA A 336 7.01 24.02 -2.03
C ALA A 336 6.04 24.76 -2.98
N ASP A 337 6.57 25.33 -4.06
CA ASP A 337 5.81 26.17 -4.98
C ASP A 337 5.19 25.34 -6.11
N ARG A 338 5.90 24.33 -6.66
CA ARG A 338 5.38 23.52 -7.78
C ARG A 338 5.90 22.08 -7.77
N LEU A 339 5.15 21.17 -8.37
CA LEU A 339 5.58 19.79 -8.63
C LEU A 339 5.80 19.64 -10.14
N ALA A 340 7.03 19.31 -10.54
CA ALA A 340 7.40 19.15 -11.94
C ALA A 340 7.41 17.66 -12.30
N TYR A 341 6.57 17.27 -13.27
CA TYR A 341 6.71 15.98 -13.94
C TYR A 341 7.96 16.03 -14.83
N VAL A 342 9.02 15.32 -14.44
CA VAL A 342 10.15 15.06 -15.32
C VAL A 342 9.88 13.74 -16.01
N GLY A 343 9.25 13.81 -17.18
CA GLY A 343 9.28 12.70 -18.12
C GLY A 343 10.74 12.55 -18.57
N VAL A 344 11.44 11.56 -18.02
CA VAL A 344 12.81 11.26 -18.42
C VAL A 344 12.74 10.63 -19.81
N GLU A 345 12.64 11.44 -20.86
CA GLU A 345 13.11 11.00 -22.16
C GLU A 345 14.63 10.79 -22.05
N GLU A 346 15.14 9.72 -22.67
CA GLU A 346 16.51 9.14 -22.64
C GLU A 346 17.68 10.13 -22.87
N LYS A 347 17.44 11.44 -22.94
CA LYS A 347 18.43 12.49 -23.16
C LYS A 347 18.42 13.58 -22.11
N THR A 348 17.89 13.31 -20.90
CA THR A 348 17.89 14.30 -19.82
C THR A 348 19.10 14.18 -18.91
N GLY A 349 20.29 14.44 -19.46
CA GLY A 349 21.43 14.85 -18.63
C GLY A 349 21.15 16.17 -17.90
N PRO A 350 22.02 16.59 -16.95
CA PRO A 350 21.83 17.79 -16.12
C PRO A 350 21.41 19.05 -16.90
N GLN A 351 21.89 19.18 -18.16
CA GLN A 351 21.57 20.30 -19.04
C GLN A 351 20.11 20.34 -19.55
N ALA A 352 19.42 19.20 -19.64
CA ALA A 352 18.03 19.18 -20.07
C ALA A 352 17.08 19.53 -18.91
N LEU A 353 17.43 19.10 -17.69
CA LEU A 353 16.82 19.56 -16.44
C LEU A 353 16.95 21.08 -16.29
N LEU A 354 18.16 21.62 -16.53
CA LEU A 354 18.43 23.06 -16.60
C LEU A 354 17.58 23.77 -17.65
N ARG A 355 17.39 23.19 -18.84
CA ARG A 355 16.53 23.76 -19.90
C ARG A 355 15.04 23.77 -19.55
N ILE A 356 14.56 22.74 -18.85
CA ILE A 356 13.17 22.69 -18.35
C ILE A 356 12.98 23.75 -17.26
N LEU A 357 13.91 23.87 -16.31
CA LEU A 357 13.90 24.90 -15.27
C LEU A 357 13.95 26.32 -15.87
N GLN A 358 14.80 26.55 -16.88
CA GLN A 358 14.89 27.82 -17.60
C GLN A 358 13.61 28.15 -18.39
N LYS A 359 12.93 27.15 -18.98
CA LYS A 359 11.64 27.35 -19.64
C LYS A 359 10.56 27.74 -18.64
N LEU A 360 10.52 27.10 -17.47
CA LEU A 360 9.56 27.42 -16.41
C LEU A 360 9.76 28.82 -15.84
N GLN A 361 11.01 29.28 -15.69
CA GLN A 361 11.35 30.65 -15.29
C GLN A 361 10.91 31.71 -16.32
N ARG A 362 10.89 31.39 -17.62
CA ARG A 362 10.44 32.31 -18.67
C ARG A 362 8.92 32.46 -18.75
N VAL A 363 8.15 31.50 -18.24
CA VAL A 363 6.68 31.55 -18.16
C VAL A 363 6.21 32.32 -16.91
N GLN A 364 7.13 32.69 -16.02
CA GLN A 364 6.88 33.51 -14.81
C GLN A 364 7.16 35.02 -15.02
N LYS A 365 7.51 35.45 -16.23
CA LYS A 365 7.45 36.85 -16.66
C LYS A 365 6.27 37.01 -17.61
#